data_AF-A0A0K0D1T2-F1
#
_entry.id   AF-A0A0K0D1T2-F1
#
_cell.length_a   1.000
_cell.length_b   1.000
_cell.length_c   1.000
_cell.angle_alpha   90.00
_cell.angle_beta   90.00
_cell.angle_gamma   90.00
#
_symmetry.space_group_name_H-M   'P 1'
#
loop_
_entity.id
_entity.type
_entity.pdbx_description
1 polymer ?
#
loop_
_entity_poly.entity_id
_entity_poly.type
_entity_poly.pdbx_seq_one_letter_code
_entity_poly.pdbx_strand_id
1 'polypeptide(L)'
;MLLLLDLKVAGIFYETDIALTLWQASRILGNQRRFKRKIVTNPTMRWETPVIAYRFAINDDHWEVQIRNVLAKFSQNTCLRFVENMDAEDYLIFNRGVGCYSPVGRLGGAQEISIGYGCELDGIIGHEVGHSLGLWHEHSRPERDNYV
;
A
#
# COMPACT_ATOMS: atom_id res chain seq x y z
N MET A 1 -0.26 21.62 -23.92
CA MET A 1 0.97 21.44 -23.14
C MET A 1 0.59 20.95 -21.75
N LEU A 2 0.15 19.69 -21.64
CA LEU A 2 -0.43 19.12 -20.39
C LEU A 2 -0.15 17.60 -20.27
N LEU A 3 0.90 17.09 -20.92
CA LEU A 3 1.20 15.64 -21.00
C LEU A 3 2.58 15.26 -20.45
N LEU A 4 3.25 16.13 -19.68
CA LEU A 4 4.63 15.91 -19.24
C LEU A 4 4.82 15.78 -17.72
N LEU A 5 3.76 15.84 -16.92
CA LEU A 5 3.87 15.71 -15.45
C LEU A 5 3.63 14.27 -14.94
N ASP A 6 2.90 13.43 -15.67
CA ASP A 6 2.62 12.05 -15.23
C ASP A 6 3.81 11.08 -15.48
N LEU A 7 4.73 11.43 -16.38
CA LEU A 7 5.84 10.54 -16.77
C LEU A 7 6.97 10.45 -15.74
N LYS A 8 7.07 11.39 -14.78
CA LYS A 8 8.18 11.41 -13.81
C LYS A 8 7.92 10.58 -12.56
N VAL A 9 6.67 10.26 -12.26
CA VAL A 9 6.31 9.50 -11.05
C VAL A 9 6.40 7.99 -11.32
N ALA A 10 5.96 7.55 -12.51
CA ALA A 10 6.02 6.15 -12.94
C ALA A 10 7.45 5.56 -12.99
N GLY A 11 8.49 6.40 -13.10
CA GLY A 11 9.89 5.96 -13.11
C GLY A 11 10.51 5.71 -11.72
N ILE A 12 9.81 6.07 -10.64
CA ILE A 12 10.32 5.95 -9.26
C ILE A 12 9.70 4.74 -8.55
N PHE A 13 8.46 4.39 -8.88
CA PHE A 13 7.74 3.27 -8.27
C PHE A 13 7.89 1.97 -9.07
N TYR A 14 8.06 0.86 -8.34
CA TYR A 14 8.11 -0.46 -8.93
C TYR A 14 6.69 -0.90 -9.31
N GLU A 15 6.54 -1.50 -10.49
CA GLU A 15 5.22 -1.89 -11.04
C GLU A 15 4.19 -0.73 -10.99
N THR A 16 4.67 0.50 -11.10
CA THR A 16 3.93 1.78 -11.17
C THR A 16 3.43 2.38 -9.85
N ASP A 17 3.20 1.60 -8.80
CA ASP A 17 2.56 2.04 -7.54
C ASP A 17 3.20 1.44 -6.27
N ILE A 18 4.27 0.65 -6.39
CA ILE A 18 4.98 0.10 -5.22
C ILE A 18 6.20 0.95 -4.86
N ALA A 19 6.15 1.56 -3.68
CA ALA A 19 7.29 2.23 -3.07
C ALA A 19 8.22 1.20 -2.38
N LEU A 20 9.26 0.76 -3.09
CA LEU A 20 10.21 -0.23 -2.57
C LEU A 20 11.14 0.36 -1.52
N THR A 21 11.34 -0.39 -0.43
CA THR A 21 12.53 -0.26 0.42
C THR A 21 13.77 -0.81 -0.29
N LEU A 22 14.96 -0.41 0.15
CA LEU A 22 16.23 -0.96 -0.36
C LEU A 22 16.29 -2.49 -0.24
N TRP A 23 15.76 -3.05 0.85
CA TRP A 23 15.71 -4.49 1.03
C TRP A 23 14.79 -5.15 -0.01
N GLN A 24 13.59 -4.62 -0.25
CA GLN A 24 12.68 -5.16 -1.26
C GLN A 24 13.27 -5.06 -2.67
N ALA A 25 13.90 -3.93 -3.00
CA ALA A 25 14.59 -3.72 -4.28
C ALA A 25 15.72 -4.76 -4.48
N SER A 26 16.57 -4.97 -3.48
CA SER A 26 17.65 -5.97 -3.57
C SER A 26 17.14 -7.41 -3.76
N ARG A 27 16.00 -7.77 -3.16
CA ARG A 27 15.38 -9.10 -3.34
C ARG A 27 14.83 -9.29 -4.75
N ILE A 28 14.21 -8.26 -5.32
CA ILE A 28 13.69 -8.28 -6.70
C ILE A 28 14.86 -8.40 -7.69
N LEU A 29 15.89 -7.56 -7.54
CA LEU A 29 17.07 -7.57 -8.41
C LEU A 29 17.91 -8.85 -8.28
N GLY A 30 17.96 -9.44 -7.10
CA GLY A 30 18.65 -10.72 -6.84
C GLY A 30 17.93 -11.96 -7.38
N ASN A 31 16.83 -11.79 -8.13
CA ASN A 31 16.01 -12.86 -8.72
C ASN A 31 15.51 -13.90 -7.69
N GLN A 32 15.38 -13.49 -6.43
CA GLN A 32 14.79 -14.30 -5.36
C GLN A 32 13.27 -14.26 -5.53
N ARG A 33 12.78 -15.04 -6.50
CA ARG A 33 11.36 -15.08 -6.85
C ARG A 33 10.56 -15.62 -5.68
N ARG A 34 9.40 -15.01 -5.43
CA ARG A 34 8.34 -15.62 -4.61
C ARG A 34 8.02 -16.99 -5.25
N PHE A 35 7.56 -17.98 -4.47
CA PHE A 35 7.33 -19.32 -5.02
C PHE A 35 5.85 -19.70 -5.17
N LYS A 36 4.91 -18.97 -4.54
CA LYS A 36 3.48 -19.35 -4.59
C LYS A 36 2.44 -18.26 -4.28
N ARG A 37 2.76 -17.24 -3.47
CA ARG A 37 1.74 -16.34 -2.88
C ARG A 37 1.95 -14.86 -3.25
N LYS A 38 0.83 -14.14 -3.34
CA LYS A 38 0.73 -12.68 -3.48
C LYS A 38 1.29 -11.93 -2.27
N ILE A 39 1.29 -12.53 -1.09
CA ILE A 39 1.68 -11.88 0.17
C ILE A 39 3.18 -11.98 0.47
N VAL A 40 3.75 -10.93 1.06
CA VAL A 40 5.12 -10.94 1.60
C VAL A 40 5.26 -12.03 2.66
N THR A 41 6.29 -12.85 2.53
CA THR A 41 6.50 -13.98 3.45
C THR A 41 7.39 -13.61 4.64
N ASN A 42 8.17 -12.55 4.53
CA ASN A 42 9.07 -12.07 5.58
C ASN A 42 8.29 -11.73 6.86
N PRO A 43 8.51 -12.45 7.97
CA PRO A 43 7.80 -12.20 9.22
C PRO A 43 7.99 -10.78 9.76
N THR A 44 9.14 -10.14 9.52
CA THR A 44 9.42 -8.78 10.02
C THR A 44 8.55 -7.72 9.33
N MET A 45 7.98 -8.05 8.18
CA MET A 45 7.13 -7.15 7.39
C MET A 45 5.64 -7.41 7.62
N ARG A 46 5.30 -8.28 8.57
CA ARG A 46 3.92 -8.52 8.97
C ARG A 46 3.54 -7.55 10.08
N TRP A 47 2.30 -7.07 10.02
CA TRP A 47 1.69 -6.40 11.16
C TRP A 47 1.58 -7.39 12.32
N GLU A 48 2.12 -7.01 13.48
CA GLU A 48 2.24 -7.89 14.64
C GLU A 48 0.90 -8.15 15.33
N THR A 49 -0.02 -7.19 15.18
CA THR A 49 -1.38 -7.28 15.71
C THR A 49 -2.39 -7.05 14.58
N PRO A 50 -3.64 -7.52 14.73
CA PRO A 50 -4.69 -7.20 13.78
C PRO A 50 -5.15 -5.73 13.88
N VAL A 51 -4.71 -4.98 14.89
CA VAL A 51 -5.04 -3.56 15.06
C VAL A 51 -3.97 -2.73 14.36
N ILE A 52 -4.39 -1.93 13.39
CA ILE A 52 -3.52 -1.07 12.58
C ILE A 52 -3.91 0.38 12.84
N ALA A 53 -2.99 1.12 13.46
CA ALA A 53 -3.15 2.56 13.65
C ALA A 53 -3.03 3.29 12.30
N TYR A 54 -3.84 4.31 12.10
CA TYR A 54 -3.68 5.20 10.95
C TYR A 54 -3.95 6.67 11.30
N ARG A 55 -3.41 7.57 10.47
CA ARG A 55 -3.55 9.02 10.60
C ARG A 55 -3.67 9.67 9.21
N PHE A 56 -4.16 10.89 9.18
CA PHE A 56 -4.19 11.73 7.98
C PHE A 56 -3.12 12.83 8.09
N ALA A 57 -2.30 12.99 7.05
CA ALA A 57 -1.26 14.02 6.99
C ALA A 57 -1.82 15.42 6.71
N ILE A 58 -3.02 15.48 6.14
CA ILE A 58 -3.75 16.70 5.79
C ILE A 58 -5.19 16.58 6.25
N ASN A 59 -5.87 17.73 6.37
CA ASN A 59 -7.29 17.77 6.65
C ASN A 59 -8.07 17.96 5.34
N ASP A 60 -8.82 16.94 4.93
CA ASP A 60 -9.77 17.01 3.81
C ASP A 60 -10.93 16.05 4.08
N ASP A 61 -12.04 16.61 4.55
CA ASP A 61 -13.17 15.81 5.04
C ASP A 61 -13.71 14.81 4.01
N HIS A 62 -13.77 15.19 2.73
CA HIS A 62 -14.31 14.30 1.69
C HIS A 62 -13.38 13.12 1.44
N TRP A 63 -12.09 13.42 1.23
CA TRP A 63 -11.05 12.43 0.99
C TRP A 63 -10.86 11.49 2.19
N GLU A 64 -10.87 12.03 3.40
CA GLU A 64 -10.77 11.22 4.62
C GLU A 64 -11.97 10.29 4.79
N VAL A 65 -13.20 10.75 4.50
CA VAL A 65 -14.41 9.92 4.56
C VAL A 65 -14.31 8.73 3.60
N GLN A 66 -13.80 8.93 2.38
CA GLN A 66 -13.61 7.84 1.42
C GLN A 66 -12.62 6.79 1.96
N ILE A 67 -11.50 7.22 2.54
CA ILE A 67 -10.52 6.31 3.14
C ILE A 67 -11.13 5.57 4.34
N ARG A 68 -11.77 6.29 5.27
CA ARG A 68 -12.47 5.68 6.42
C ARG A 68 -13.47 4.62 5.99
N ASN A 69 -14.24 4.87 4.93
CA ASN A 69 -15.21 3.91 4.40
C ASN A 69 -14.54 2.61 3.92
N VAL A 70 -13.42 2.70 3.22
CA VAL A 70 -12.68 1.51 2.76
C VAL A 70 -12.06 0.75 3.93
N LEU A 71 -11.45 1.46 4.89
CA LEU A 71 -10.90 0.83 6.11
C LEU A 71 -11.99 0.14 6.95
N ALA A 72 -13.18 0.72 7.00
CA ALA A 72 -14.35 0.09 7.62
C ALA A 72 -14.76 -1.19 6.87
N LYS A 73 -14.75 -1.20 5.52
CA LYS A 73 -15.02 -2.42 4.73
C LYS A 73 -14.00 -3.51 5.01
N PHE A 74 -12.71 -3.20 5.10
CA PHE A 74 -11.71 -4.19 5.53
C PHE A 74 -12.02 -4.73 6.93
N SER A 75 -12.37 -3.84 7.86
CA SER A 75 -12.67 -4.23 9.25
C SER A 75 -13.94 -5.09 9.37
N GLN A 76 -14.92 -4.88 8.50
CA GLN A 76 -16.16 -5.68 8.46
C GLN A 76 -15.95 -7.06 7.84
N ASN A 77 -15.04 -7.19 6.88
CA ASN A 77 -14.86 -8.42 6.10
C ASN A 77 -13.62 -9.25 6.50
N THR A 78 -12.81 -8.75 7.44
CA THR A 78 -11.59 -9.43 7.90
C THR A 78 -11.43 -9.32 9.42
N CYS A 79 -10.39 -9.94 9.96
CA CYS A 79 -10.01 -9.77 11.37
C CYS A 79 -9.27 -8.45 11.66
N LEU A 80 -8.89 -7.68 10.63
CA LEU A 80 -8.14 -6.43 10.79
C LEU A 80 -9.02 -5.33 11.39
N ARG A 81 -8.44 -4.44 12.19
CA ARG A 81 -9.12 -3.31 12.82
C ARG A 81 -8.30 -2.06 12.60
N PHE A 82 -8.83 -1.10 11.87
CA PHE A 82 -8.16 0.17 11.62
C PHE A 82 -8.62 1.21 12.64
N VAL A 83 -7.69 1.82 13.37
CA VAL A 83 -7.99 2.78 14.44
C VAL A 83 -7.30 4.11 14.14
N GLU A 84 -8.10 5.15 14.01
CA GLU A 84 -7.61 6.50 13.71
C GLU A 84 -6.95 7.12 14.93
N ASN A 85 -5.80 7.76 14.75
CA ASN A 85 -5.08 8.52 15.77
C ASN A 85 -4.71 7.72 17.05
N MET A 86 -4.69 6.39 16.96
CA MET A 86 -4.15 5.54 18.03
C MET A 86 -2.67 5.87 18.25
N ASP A 87 -2.26 5.87 19.52
CA ASP A 87 -0.84 5.92 19.85
C ASP A 87 -0.20 4.56 19.57
N ALA A 88 0.75 4.54 18.64
CA ALA A 88 1.41 3.34 18.15
C ALA A 88 2.76 3.71 17.55
N GLU A 89 3.76 2.84 17.74
CA GLU A 89 5.07 2.99 17.11
C GLU A 89 4.97 2.83 15.58
N ASP A 90 4.24 1.80 15.15
CA ASP A 90 4.00 1.51 13.74
C ASP A 90 2.59 1.93 13.33
N TYR A 91 2.48 2.77 12.31
CA TYR A 91 1.19 3.24 11.82
C TYR A 91 1.23 3.67 10.35
N LEU A 92 0.05 3.66 9.73
CA LEU A 92 -0.15 4.18 8.39
C LEU A 92 -0.39 5.70 8.45
N ILE A 93 0.26 6.47 7.58
CA ILE A 93 -0.07 7.88 7.38
C ILE A 93 -0.56 8.06 5.95
N PHE A 94 -1.84 8.37 5.80
CA PHE A 94 -2.41 8.70 4.50
C PHE A 94 -2.04 10.13 4.15
N ASN A 95 -1.49 10.34 2.96
CA ASN A 95 -1.22 11.66 2.41
C ASN A 95 -1.87 11.81 1.03
N ARG A 96 -1.95 13.05 0.58
CA ARG A 96 -2.41 13.40 -0.77
C ARG A 96 -1.22 13.75 -1.65
N GLY A 97 -0.37 12.75 -1.87
CA GLY A 97 0.83 12.85 -2.70
C GLY A 97 0.50 12.88 -4.20
N VAL A 98 1.56 12.79 -5.01
CA VAL A 98 1.42 12.66 -6.47
C VAL A 98 1.27 11.19 -6.84
N GLY A 99 0.11 10.82 -7.38
CA GLY A 99 -0.23 9.44 -7.75
C GLY A 99 -0.77 8.60 -6.58
N CYS A 100 -1.00 7.33 -6.86
CA CYS A 100 -1.46 6.32 -5.90
C CYS A 100 -0.32 5.35 -5.66
N TYR A 101 0.11 5.19 -4.41
CA TYR A 101 1.18 4.23 -4.10
C TYR A 101 1.21 3.86 -2.62
N SER A 102 1.84 2.72 -2.35
CA SER A 102 2.11 2.25 -1.00
C SER A 102 3.36 1.36 -0.96
N PRO A 103 4.10 1.35 0.16
CA PRO A 103 5.06 0.30 0.42
C PRO A 103 4.38 -1.05 0.66
N VAL A 104 5.06 -2.14 0.33
CA VAL A 104 4.52 -3.48 0.58
C VAL A 104 4.83 -3.95 2.01
N GLY A 105 3.81 -4.19 2.82
CA GLY A 105 3.92 -4.69 4.19
C GLY A 105 4.26 -3.63 5.23
N ARG A 106 4.46 -4.08 6.47
CA ARG A 106 4.91 -3.24 7.59
C ARG A 106 6.39 -2.91 7.44
N LEU A 107 6.73 -1.62 7.51
CA LEU A 107 8.13 -1.16 7.43
C LEU A 107 8.75 -0.83 8.80
N GLY A 108 7.91 -0.56 9.80
CA GLY A 108 8.32 0.02 11.07
C GLY A 108 8.18 1.54 11.07
N GLY A 109 7.77 2.12 12.19
CA GLY A 109 7.49 3.55 12.32
C GLY A 109 6.27 4.02 11.53
N ALA A 110 6.25 5.33 11.24
CA ALA A 110 5.26 5.92 10.34
C ALA A 110 5.56 5.53 8.89
N GLN A 111 4.60 4.91 8.20
CA GLN A 111 4.73 4.61 6.77
C GLN A 111 3.62 5.25 5.95
N GLU A 112 4.02 5.89 4.86
CA GLU A 112 3.13 6.68 4.02
C GLU A 112 2.33 5.82 3.04
N ILE A 113 1.08 6.20 2.81
CA ILE A 113 0.25 5.74 1.69
C ILE A 113 -0.26 6.98 0.96
N SER A 114 0.03 7.06 -0.34
CA SER A 114 -0.48 8.14 -1.19
C SER A 114 -1.80 7.76 -1.82
N ILE A 115 -2.82 8.51 -1.45
CA ILE A 115 -4.10 8.56 -2.16
C ILE A 115 -4.18 9.96 -2.76
N GLY A 116 -3.50 10.15 -3.88
CA GLY A 116 -3.49 11.42 -4.60
C GLY A 116 -4.84 11.76 -5.25
N TYR A 117 -4.89 12.90 -5.95
CA TYR A 117 -6.06 13.28 -6.73
C TYR A 117 -6.37 12.24 -7.81
N GLY A 118 -7.62 11.77 -7.87
CA GLY A 118 -8.07 10.72 -8.79
C GLY A 118 -7.91 9.30 -8.23
N CYS A 119 -7.27 9.13 -7.07
CA CYS A 119 -7.08 7.84 -6.41
C CYS A 119 -8.20 7.49 -5.41
N GLU A 120 -9.20 8.35 -5.25
CA GLU A 120 -10.20 8.25 -4.18
C GLU A 120 -11.32 7.23 -4.45
N LEU A 121 -11.13 6.38 -5.46
CA LEU A 121 -12.03 5.27 -5.75
C LEU A 121 -11.78 4.13 -4.75
N ASP A 122 -12.86 3.52 -4.25
CA ASP A 122 -12.80 2.43 -3.27
C ASP A 122 -11.82 1.31 -3.64
N GLY A 123 -11.77 0.95 -4.93
CA GLY A 123 -10.88 -0.09 -5.44
C GLY A 123 -9.40 0.31 -5.38
N ILE A 124 -9.08 1.58 -5.63
CA ILE A 124 -7.70 2.10 -5.59
C ILE A 124 -7.25 2.23 -4.14
N ILE A 125 -8.06 2.85 -3.27
CA ILE A 125 -7.75 2.93 -1.84
C ILE A 125 -7.54 1.52 -1.26
N GLY A 126 -8.43 0.58 -1.60
CA GLY A 126 -8.30 -0.80 -1.14
C GLY A 126 -7.08 -1.53 -1.71
N HIS A 127 -6.65 -1.17 -2.91
CA HIS A 127 -5.41 -1.66 -3.52
C HIS A 127 -4.18 -1.21 -2.72
N GLU A 128 -4.06 0.08 -2.45
CA GLU A 128 -2.93 0.64 -1.70
C GLU A 128 -2.90 0.16 -0.24
N VAL A 129 -4.07 0.02 0.40
CA VAL A 129 -4.17 -0.63 1.71
C VAL A 129 -3.75 -2.10 1.61
N GLY A 130 -4.11 -2.80 0.53
CA GLY A 130 -3.65 -4.16 0.27
C GLY A 130 -2.12 -4.27 0.19
N HIS A 131 -1.47 -3.32 -0.47
CA HIS A 131 -0.01 -3.21 -0.50
C HIS A 131 0.58 -3.06 0.91
N SER A 132 0.09 -2.12 1.71
CA SER A 132 0.59 -1.91 3.08
C SER A 132 0.39 -3.13 4.00
N LEU A 133 -0.60 -3.98 3.70
CA LEU A 133 -0.82 -5.26 4.37
C LEU A 133 0.10 -6.40 3.88
N GLY A 134 0.87 -6.16 2.82
CA GLY A 134 1.87 -7.08 2.29
C GLY A 134 1.50 -7.74 0.97
N LEU A 135 0.42 -7.35 0.30
CA LEU A 135 0.06 -7.89 -1.01
C LEU A 135 0.89 -7.23 -2.10
N TRP A 136 1.43 -8.01 -3.02
CA TRP A 136 2.01 -7.53 -4.27
C TRP A 136 0.97 -7.61 -5.39
N HIS A 137 1.30 -7.18 -6.60
CA HIS A 137 0.44 -7.45 -7.74
C HIS A 137 0.20 -8.92 -8.02
N GLU A 138 -1.03 -9.23 -8.43
CA GLU A 138 -1.47 -10.58 -8.78
C GLU A 138 -0.81 -11.05 -10.08
N HIS A 139 -0.74 -10.15 -11.08
CA HIS A 139 -0.07 -10.46 -12.33
C HIS A 139 1.42 -10.74 -12.13
N SER A 140 2.04 -10.31 -11.05
CA SER A 140 3.46 -10.58 -10.75
C SER A 140 3.68 -11.93 -10.03
N ARG A 141 2.67 -12.80 -10.01
CA ARG A 141 2.81 -14.15 -9.47
C ARG A 141 3.82 -14.98 -10.31
N PRO A 142 4.63 -15.82 -9.66
CA PRO A 142 5.62 -16.67 -10.33
C PRO A 142 5.06 -17.56 -11.44
N GLU A 143 3.83 -17.99 -11.27
CA GLU A 143 3.08 -18.88 -12.15
C GLU A 143 2.15 -18.14 -13.12
N ARG A 144 2.25 -16.80 -13.23
CA ARG A 144 1.34 -15.98 -14.07
C ARG A 144 1.24 -16.48 -15.50
N ASP A 145 2.35 -16.97 -16.05
CA ASP A 145 2.47 -17.39 -17.46
C ASP A 145 1.60 -18.62 -17.78
N ASN A 146 0.97 -19.25 -16.76
CA ASN A 146 -0.03 -20.31 -16.94
C ASN A 146 -1.47 -19.79 -17.06
N TYR A 147 -1.72 -18.50 -16.87
CA TYR A 147 -3.07 -17.92 -16.76
C TYR A 147 -3.32 -16.71 -17.66
N VAL A 148 -2.27 -16.01 -18.11
CA VAL A 148 -2.34 -14.82 -18.98
C VAL A 148 -1.37 -14.92 -20.14
#